data_AF-A0A2R6EMS9-F1
#
_entry.id   AF-A0A2R6EMS9-F1
#
_cell.length_a   1.000
_cell.length_b   1.000
_cell.length_c   1.000
_cell.angle_alpha   90.00
_cell.angle_beta   90.00
_cell.angle_gamma   90.00
#
_symmetry.space_group_name_H-M   'P 1'
#
loop_
_entity.id
_entity.type
_entity.pdbx_description
1 polymer ?
#
loop_
_entity_poly.entity_id
_entity_poly.type
_entity_poly.pdbx_seq_one_letter_code
_entity_poly.pdbx_strand_id
1 'polypeptide(L)'
;MTRAVIAGSDGDGLGDALAAEGVDVSQARGTADRSALEDAGILDADVLVLTEMGLATSIAVAKDLNPDVRVVVYAHGSLPEFAKGQAGHILDPGLLDPSVVAEEVAGTAA
;
A
#
# COMPACT_ATOMS: atom_id res chain seq x y z
N MET A 1 -3.64 -15.12 6.26
CA MET A 1 -4.54 -14.27 5.47
C MET A 1 -3.87 -12.92 5.46
N THR A 2 -3.45 -12.46 4.28
CA THR A 2 -2.65 -11.24 4.11
C THR A 2 -3.51 -10.03 4.42
N ARG A 3 -2.96 -9.07 5.16
CA ARG A 3 -3.61 -7.80 5.51
C ARG A 3 -2.94 -6.65 4.76
N ALA A 4 -3.71 -5.93 3.97
CA ALA A 4 -3.24 -4.79 3.21
C ALA A 4 -3.95 -3.51 3.64
N VAL A 5 -3.16 -2.47 3.92
CA VAL A 5 -3.65 -1.12 4.18
C VAL A 5 -3.39 -0.27 2.94
N ILE A 6 -4.44 0.32 2.38
CA ILE A 6 -4.34 1.25 1.24
C ILE A 6 -4.28 2.68 1.76
N ALA A 7 -3.22 3.40 1.39
CA ALA A 7 -3.05 4.82 1.61
C ALA A 7 -3.27 5.58 0.29
N GLY A 8 -4.44 6.19 0.18
CA GLY A 8 -4.87 6.95 -1.00
C GLY A 8 -6.17 6.43 -1.60
N SER A 9 -6.60 7.13 -2.64
CA SER A 9 -7.78 6.84 -3.43
C SER A 9 -7.54 5.61 -4.30
N ASP A 10 -8.48 4.67 -4.30
CA ASP A 10 -8.40 3.45 -5.11
C ASP A 10 -8.99 3.70 -6.51
N GLY A 11 -8.38 4.64 -7.26
CA GLY A 11 -8.87 5.04 -8.59
C GLY A 11 -8.74 3.94 -9.65
N ASP A 12 -7.71 3.11 -9.51
CA ASP A 12 -7.34 2.04 -10.45
C ASP A 12 -7.92 0.67 -10.04
N GLY A 13 -8.70 0.58 -8.96
CA GLY A 13 -9.39 -0.65 -8.55
C GLY A 13 -8.49 -1.73 -7.92
N LEU A 14 -7.36 -1.33 -7.32
CA LEU A 14 -6.43 -2.27 -6.70
C LEU A 14 -7.00 -2.91 -5.43
N GLY A 15 -7.79 -2.17 -4.65
CA GLY A 15 -8.45 -2.68 -3.45
C GLY A 15 -9.43 -3.81 -3.76
N ASP A 16 -10.22 -3.67 -4.83
CA ASP A 16 -11.16 -4.72 -5.27
C ASP A 16 -10.40 -5.96 -5.78
N ALA A 17 -9.32 -5.75 -6.53
CA ALA A 17 -8.45 -6.84 -6.99
C ALA A 17 -7.80 -7.60 -5.82
N LEU A 18 -7.30 -6.90 -4.81
CA LEU A 18 -6.74 -7.51 -3.60
C LEU A 18 -7.79 -8.32 -2.82
N ALA A 19 -8.99 -7.76 -2.67
CA ALA A 19 -10.10 -8.47 -2.01
C ALA A 19 -10.52 -9.73 -2.77
N ALA A 20 -10.50 -9.70 -4.11
CA ALA A 20 -10.78 -10.86 -4.95
C ALA A 20 -9.77 -12.01 -4.76
N GLU A 21 -8.52 -11.67 -4.48
CA GLU A 21 -7.44 -12.63 -4.15
C GLU A 21 -7.49 -13.10 -2.67
N GLY A 22 -8.47 -12.65 -1.89
CA GLY A 22 -8.65 -13.04 -0.48
C GLY A 22 -7.75 -12.29 0.51
N VAL A 23 -7.20 -11.14 0.10
CA VAL A 23 -6.50 -10.21 0.98
C VAL A 23 -7.52 -9.44 1.82
N ASP A 24 -7.25 -9.28 3.11
CA ASP A 24 -8.03 -8.43 4.00
C ASP A 24 -7.60 -6.98 3.76
N VAL A 25 -8.44 -6.19 3.10
CA VAL A 25 -8.12 -4.83 2.66
C VAL A 25 -8.79 -3.81 3.56
N SER A 26 -8.01 -2.90 4.11
CA SER A 26 -8.46 -1.69 4.80
C SER A 26 -7.90 -0.45 4.13
N GLN A 27 -8.51 0.72 4.39
CA GLN A 27 -8.10 1.98 3.77
C GLN A 27 -7.83 3.05 4.84
N ALA A 28 -6.64 3.62 4.80
CA ALA A 28 -6.28 4.80 5.59
C ALA A 28 -6.87 6.05 4.93
N ARG A 29 -7.71 6.76 5.67
CA ARG A 29 -8.42 7.95 5.16
C ARG A 29 -7.54 9.20 5.16
N GLY A 30 -7.97 10.19 4.38
CA GLY A 30 -7.38 11.54 4.39
C GLY A 30 -5.92 11.53 3.95
N THR A 31 -5.03 12.05 4.80
CA THR A 31 -3.60 12.16 4.52
C THR A 31 -2.78 10.91 4.89
N ALA A 32 -3.45 9.81 5.29
CA ALA A 32 -2.78 8.63 5.82
C ALA A 32 -1.76 8.98 6.91
N ASP A 33 -2.15 9.91 7.79
CA ASP A 33 -1.40 10.25 9.00
C ASP A 33 -1.45 9.10 10.01
N ARG A 34 -0.64 9.23 11.08
CA ARG A 34 -0.49 8.17 12.09
C ARG A 34 -1.83 7.61 12.56
N SER A 35 -2.77 8.47 12.96
CA SER A 35 -4.06 8.02 13.48
C SER A 35 -4.90 7.32 12.42
N ALA A 36 -4.86 7.80 11.17
CA ALA A 36 -5.55 7.14 10.05
C ALA A 36 -4.96 5.75 9.73
N LEU A 37 -3.63 5.59 9.84
CA LEU A 37 -2.96 4.31 9.64
C LEU A 37 -3.25 3.33 10.79
N GLU A 38 -3.27 3.80 12.03
CA GLU A 38 -3.63 2.98 13.19
C GLU A 38 -5.08 2.50 13.11
N ASP A 39 -6.03 3.39 12.76
CA ASP A 39 -7.45 3.04 12.57
C ASP A 39 -7.65 2.03 11.43
N ALA A 40 -6.83 2.13 10.38
CA ALA A 40 -6.80 1.17 9.30
C ALA A 40 -6.10 -0.16 9.66
N GLY A 41 -5.48 -0.28 10.83
CA GLY A 41 -4.86 -1.52 11.29
C GLY A 41 -3.44 -1.77 10.79
N ILE A 42 -2.65 -0.71 10.51
CA ILE A 42 -1.27 -0.83 10.02
C ILE A 42 -0.34 -1.63 10.95
N LEU A 43 -0.64 -1.65 12.24
CA LEU A 43 0.17 -2.30 13.29
C LEU A 43 0.34 -3.80 13.05
N ASP A 44 -0.69 -4.45 12.49
CA ASP A 44 -0.72 -5.88 12.18
C ASP A 44 -0.85 -6.14 10.68
N ALA A 45 -0.62 -5.13 9.84
CA ALA A 45 -0.69 -5.27 8.39
C ALA A 45 0.60 -5.89 7.84
N ASP A 46 0.46 -6.73 6.82
CA ASP A 46 1.59 -7.31 6.10
C ASP A 46 2.13 -6.34 5.05
N VAL A 47 1.23 -5.55 4.43
CA VAL A 47 1.53 -4.65 3.32
C VAL A 47 0.84 -3.30 3.50
N LEU A 48 1.59 -2.23 3.28
CA LEU A 48 1.09 -0.90 2.96
C LEU A 48 1.13 -0.72 1.44
N VAL A 49 -0.03 -0.40 0.86
CA VAL A 49 -0.17 -0.04 -0.55
C VAL A 49 -0.38 1.46 -0.66
N LEU A 50 0.53 2.16 -1.33
CA LEU A 50 0.42 3.59 -1.61
C LEU A 50 -0.11 3.81 -3.02
N THR A 51 -1.31 4.40 -3.15
CA THR A 51 -1.91 4.69 -4.47
C THR A 51 -1.75 6.16 -4.88
N GLU A 52 -1.29 7.02 -3.97
CA GLU A 52 -1.09 8.44 -4.23
C GLU A 52 0.31 8.89 -3.83
N MET A 53 1.10 9.41 -4.78
CA MET A 53 2.47 9.90 -4.54
C MET A 53 2.53 11.03 -3.50
N GLY A 54 1.46 11.84 -3.41
CA GLY A 54 1.35 12.91 -2.41
C GLY A 54 1.33 12.41 -0.96
N LEU A 55 1.06 11.12 -0.76
CA LEU A 55 1.01 10.47 0.55
C LEU A 55 2.32 9.76 0.89
N ALA A 56 3.40 9.94 0.13
CA ALA A 56 4.67 9.24 0.33
C ALA A 56 5.26 9.39 1.75
N THR A 57 4.90 10.45 2.48
CA THR A 57 5.29 10.63 3.90
C THR A 57 4.66 9.59 4.83
N SER A 58 3.51 9.01 4.47
CA SER A 58 2.86 7.92 5.21
C SER A 58 3.71 6.66 5.28
N ILE A 59 4.62 6.44 4.31
CA ILE A 59 5.56 5.31 4.31
C ILE A 59 6.44 5.33 5.56
N ALA A 60 7.01 6.50 5.89
CA ALA A 60 7.86 6.64 7.06
C ALA A 60 7.08 6.44 8.37
N VAL A 61 5.82 6.91 8.40
CA VAL A 61 4.95 6.73 9.58
C VAL A 61 4.54 5.27 9.74
N ALA A 62 4.18 4.59 8.66
CA ALA A 62 3.85 3.17 8.69
C ALA A 62 5.04 2.33 9.15
N LYS A 63 6.24 2.61 8.66
CA LYS A 63 7.48 1.95 9.10
C LYS A 63 7.84 2.21 10.56
N ASP A 64 7.47 3.37 11.10
CA ASP A 64 7.65 3.66 12.53
C ASP A 64 6.67 2.85 13.40
N LEU A 65 5.42 2.70 12.96
CA LEU A 65 4.38 1.94 13.66
C LEU A 65 4.57 0.42 13.55
N ASN A 66 4.94 -0.04 12.36
CA ASN A 66 5.17 -1.43 12.02
C ASN A 66 6.44 -1.52 11.13
N PRO A 67 7.61 -1.83 11.71
CA PRO A 67 8.87 -1.85 10.97
C PRO A 67 8.93 -2.96 9.91
N ASP A 68 8.17 -4.03 10.11
CA ASP A 68 8.14 -5.21 9.24
C ASP A 68 7.16 -5.06 8.06
N VAL A 69 6.25 -4.06 8.09
CA VAL A 69 5.28 -3.83 7.01
C VAL A 69 5.98 -3.64 5.66
N ARG A 70 5.56 -4.39 4.64
CA ARG A 70 6.09 -4.22 3.29
C ARG A 70 5.43 -3.02 2.63
N VAL A 71 6.17 -2.32 1.77
CA VAL A 71 5.66 -1.11 1.10
C VAL A 71 5.60 -1.36 -0.39
N VAL A 72 4.39 -1.30 -0.95
CA VAL A 72 4.11 -1.36 -2.38
C VAL A 72 3.54 -0.02 -2.80
N VAL A 73 4.10 0.59 -3.83
CA VAL A 73 3.58 1.83 -4.40
C VAL A 73 2.98 1.48 -5.76
N TYR A 74 1.69 1.74 -5.92
CA TYR A 74 0.94 1.53 -7.14
C TYR A 74 0.27 2.85 -7.53
N ALA A 75 1.07 3.75 -8.11
CA ALA A 75 0.66 5.11 -8.36
C ALA A 75 1.38 5.66 -9.60
N HIS A 76 0.73 6.56 -10.33
CA HIS A 76 1.37 7.22 -11.46
C HIS A 76 2.48 8.17 -11.03
N GLY A 77 3.55 8.20 -11.81
CA GLY A 77 4.64 9.17 -11.66
C GLY A 77 5.80 8.63 -10.86
N SER A 78 6.34 9.41 -9.93
CA SER A 78 7.57 9.06 -9.23
C SER A 78 7.55 9.51 -7.78
N LEU A 79 8.01 8.61 -6.91
CA LEU A 79 8.21 8.93 -5.50
C LEU A 79 9.28 10.01 -5.32
N PRO A 80 9.13 10.87 -4.29
CA PRO A 80 10.21 11.72 -3.80
C PRO A 80 11.44 10.90 -3.41
N GLU A 81 12.65 11.46 -3.54
CA GLU A 81 13.90 10.74 -3.27
C GLU A 81 13.99 10.16 -1.86
N PHE A 82 13.47 10.87 -0.86
CA PHE A 82 13.46 10.40 0.53
C PHE A 82 12.63 9.12 0.72
N ALA A 83 11.56 8.94 -0.07
CA ALA A 83 10.64 7.82 0.05
C ALA A 83 11.10 6.58 -0.76
N LYS A 84 11.91 6.79 -1.81
CA LYS A 84 12.40 5.70 -2.67
C LYS A 84 13.19 4.63 -1.92
N GLY A 85 13.96 5.02 -0.90
CA GLY A 85 14.73 4.08 -0.09
C GLY A 85 13.89 3.23 0.86
N GLN A 86 12.65 3.63 1.11
CA GLN A 86 11.72 2.95 2.02
C GLN A 86 10.64 2.15 1.28
N ALA A 87 10.40 2.48 0.00
CA ALA A 87 9.52 1.73 -0.87
C ALA A 87 10.19 0.42 -1.31
N GLY A 88 9.47 -0.70 -1.19
CA GLY A 88 9.95 -2.00 -1.65
C GLY A 88 9.73 -2.18 -3.15
N HIS A 89 8.49 -1.96 -3.60
CA HIS A 89 8.10 -2.06 -5.00
C HIS A 89 7.42 -0.78 -5.46
N ILE A 90 7.78 -0.28 -6.64
CA ILE A 90 7.17 0.90 -7.27
C ILE A 90 6.65 0.44 -8.63
N LEU A 91 5.33 0.50 -8.77
CA LEU A 91 4.57 -0.06 -9.88
C LEU A 91 3.71 1.08 -10.47
N ASP A 92 3.71 1.20 -11.79
CA ASP A 92 2.90 2.20 -12.49
C ASP A 92 1.60 1.56 -12.99
N PRO A 93 0.41 2.12 -12.66
CA PRO A 93 -0.87 1.58 -13.13
C PRO A 93 -1.02 1.57 -14.65
N GLY A 94 -0.30 2.43 -15.36
CA GLY A 94 -0.28 2.46 -16.82
C GLY A 94 0.57 1.35 -17.45
N LEU A 95 1.31 0.57 -16.64
CA LEU A 95 2.18 -0.51 -17.10
C LEU A 95 1.75 -1.88 -16.57
N LEU A 96 1.10 -1.95 -15.41
CA LEU A 96 0.70 -3.19 -14.76
C LEU A 96 -0.76 -3.10 -14.32
N ASP A 97 -1.56 -4.08 -14.72
CA ASP A 97 -2.94 -4.22 -14.27
C ASP A 97 -3.02 -4.50 -12.76
N PRO A 98 -4.06 -3.99 -12.08
CA PRO A 98 -4.24 -4.15 -10.63
C PRO A 98 -4.38 -5.62 -10.22
N SER A 99 -4.94 -6.48 -11.08
CA SER A 99 -5.06 -7.91 -10.84
C SER A 99 -3.69 -8.59 -10.70
N VAL A 100 -2.73 -8.23 -11.56
CA VAL A 100 -1.36 -8.78 -11.51
C VAL A 100 -0.68 -8.37 -10.21
N VAL A 101 -0.89 -7.12 -9.77
CA VAL A 101 -0.33 -6.64 -8.51
C VAL A 101 -0.97 -7.35 -7.31
N ALA A 102 -2.28 -7.58 -7.35
CA ALA A 102 -2.99 -8.32 -6.32
C ALA A 102 -2.48 -9.77 -6.19
N GLU A 103 -2.29 -10.47 -7.31
CA GLU A 103 -1.71 -11.81 -7.35
C GLU A 103 -0.31 -11.84 -6.71
N GLU A 104 0.55 -10.88 -7.03
CA GLU A 104 1.90 -10.79 -6.45
C GLU A 104 1.88 -10.51 -4.94
N VAL A 105 0.98 -9.61 -4.49
CA VAL A 105 0.80 -9.29 -3.07
C VAL A 105 0.27 -10.50 -2.29
N ALA A 106 -0.67 -11.25 -2.86
CA ALA A 106 -1.21 -12.46 -2.26
C ALA A 106 -0.20 -13.62 -2.27
N GLY A 107 0.53 -13.80 -3.37
CA GLY A 107 1.47 -14.90 -3.60
C GLY A 107 2.80 -14.78 -2.84
N THR A 108 3.21 -13.58 -2.44
CA THR A 108 4.42 -13.40 -1.62
C THR A 108 4.21 -13.79 -0.14
N ALA A 109 2.98 -14.06 0.31
CA ALA A 109 2.68 -14.45 1.69
C ALA A 109 2.85 -15.97 1.97
N ALA A 110 3.54 -16.70 1.08
CA ALA A 110 3.77 -18.15 1.16
C ALA A 110 5.14 -18.52 1.76
#